data_AF-A0A3P7LQA3-F1
#
_entry.id   AF-A0A3P7LQA3-F1
#
_cell.length_a   1.000
_cell.length_b   1.000
_cell.length_c   1.000
_cell.angle_alpha   90.00
_cell.angle_beta   90.00
_cell.angle_gamma   90.00
#
_symmetry.space_group_name_H-M   'P 1'
#
loop_
_entity.id
_entity.type
_entity.pdbx_description
1 polymer ?
#
loop_
_entity_poly.entity_id
_entity_poly.type
_entity_poly.pdbx_seq_one_letter_code
_entity_poly.pdbx_strand_id
1 'polypeptide(L)' 'MNTVERFDPKTGVWHRVASMNYRRSALGAAVLNGRIYVCGGYDGVASLRTCEVYNPEQNR' A
#
# COMPACT_ATOMS: atom_id res chain seq x y z
N MET A 1 -8.34 8.18 0.71
CA MET A 1 -6.91 8.57 0.58
C MET A 1 -6.14 7.42 -0.06
N ASN A 2 -5.01 7.69 -0.73
CA ASN A 2 -4.11 6.69 -1.33
C ASN A 2 -2.72 6.69 -0.66
N THR A 3 -2.61 7.32 0.51
CA THR A 3 -1.35 7.43 1.24
C THR A 3 -0.91 6.09 1.78
N VAL A 4 0.39 5.87 1.80
CA VAL A 4 1.03 4.72 2.46
C VAL A 4 2.01 5.27 3.48
N GLU A 5 2.05 4.64 4.65
CA GLU A 5 2.92 5.03 5.75
C GLU A 5 3.71 3.83 6.24
N ARG A 6 4.98 4.05 6.61
CA ARG A 6 5.88 3.06 7.18
C ARG A 6 6.23 3.45 8.61
N PHE A 7 5.97 2.55 9.54
CA PHE A 7 6.36 2.71 10.94
C PHE A 7 7.83 2.30 11.16
N ASP A 8 8.61 3.15 11.81
CA ASP A 8 9.94 2.80 12.33
C ASP A 8 9.83 2.47 13.83
N PRO A 9 9.96 1.20 14.24
CA PRO A 9 9.84 0.80 15.63
C PRO A 9 11.01 1.26 16.52
N LYS A 10 12.14 1.69 15.95
CA LYS A 10 13.28 2.19 16.73
C LYS A 10 13.04 3.62 17.22
N THR A 11 12.45 4.44 16.38
CA THR A 11 12.18 5.86 16.65
C THR A 11 10.73 6.08 17.10
N GLY A 12 9.83 5.12 16.84
CA GLY A 12 8.40 5.24 17.15
C GLY A 12 7.65 6.18 16.20
N VAL A 13 8.24 6.50 15.03
CA VAL A 13 7.71 7.50 14.10
C VAL A 13 7.13 6.85 12.85
N TRP A 14 6.03 7.42 12.36
CA TRP A 14 5.45 7.08 11.06
C TRP A 14 6.03 7.99 9.97
N HIS A 15 6.44 7.40 8.86
CA HIS A 15 6.95 8.11 7.70
C HIS A 15 6.04 7.88 6.51
N ARG A 16 5.69 8.95 5.78
CA ARG A 16 5.05 8.81 4.47
C ARG A 16 6.03 8.19 3.48
N VAL A 17 5.53 7.23 2.72
CA VAL A 17 6.25 6.58 1.61
C VAL A 17 5.47 6.80 0.32
N ALA A 18 5.90 6.21 -0.79
CA ALA A 18 5.20 6.36 -2.05
C ALA A 18 3.74 5.92 -1.92
N SER A 19 2.85 6.80 -2.38
CA SER A 19 1.42 6.56 -2.38
C SER A 19 1.04 5.47 -3.38
N MET A 20 -0.08 4.80 -3.13
CA MET A 20 -0.71 3.94 -4.12
C MET A 20 -1.15 4.75 -5.35
N ASN A 21 -1.23 4.10 -6.51
CA ASN A 21 -1.73 4.72 -7.74
C ASN A 21 -3.22 5.05 -7.62
N TYR A 22 -3.99 4.16 -6.98
CA TYR A 22 -5.41 4.35 -6.75
C TYR A 22 -5.73 4.40 -5.26
N ARG A 23 -6.80 5.11 -4.91
CA ARG A 23 -7.38 5.01 -3.57
C ARG A 23 -7.94 3.60 -3.42
N ARG A 24 -7.69 2.97 -2.27
CA ARG A 24 -8.20 1.64 -1.96
C ARG A 24 -8.60 1.59 -0.49
N SER A 25 -9.75 1.02 -0.19
CA SER A 25 -10.16 0.54 1.12
C SER A 25 -10.63 -0.92 1.02
N ALA A 26 -10.73 -1.64 2.14
CA ALA A 26 -11.18 -3.04 2.17
C ALA A 26 -10.43 -3.97 1.18
N LEU A 27 -9.12 -3.72 0.99
CA LEU A 27 -8.24 -4.51 0.13
C LEU A 27 -7.67 -5.71 0.86
N GLY A 28 -7.21 -6.72 0.11
CA GLY A 28 -6.34 -7.78 0.64
C GLY A 28 -4.87 -7.40 0.45
N ALA A 29 -4.03 -7.60 1.47
CA ALA A 29 -2.59 -7.32 1.42
C ALA A 29 -1.77 -8.57 1.78
N ALA A 30 -0.66 -8.78 1.06
CA ALA A 30 0.28 -9.87 1.34
C ALA A 30 1.72 -9.47 0.98
N VAL A 31 2.70 -10.11 1.62
CA VAL A 31 4.12 -9.94 1.29
C VAL A 31 4.60 -11.14 0.51
N LEU A 32 5.27 -10.91 -0.61
CA LEU A 32 5.89 -11.95 -1.44
C LEU A 32 7.21 -11.43 -2.00
N ASN A 33 8.31 -12.17 -1.80
CA ASN A 33 9.65 -11.83 -2.29
C ASN A 33 10.08 -10.39 -1.95
N GLY A 34 9.86 -9.98 -0.68
CA GLY A 34 10.24 -8.64 -0.20
C GLY A 34 9.37 -7.48 -0.70
N ARG A 35 8.30 -7.77 -1.45
CA ARG A 35 7.37 -6.75 -1.98
C ARG A 35 6.00 -6.89 -1.35
N ILE A 36 5.30 -5.77 -1.22
CA ILE A 36 3.93 -5.71 -0.68
C ILE A 36 2.96 -5.69 -1.85
N TYR A 37 2.04 -6.65 -1.90
CA TYR A 37 0.98 -6.72 -2.89
C TYR A 37 -0.33 -6.33 -2.23
N VAL A 38 -1.08 -5.46 -2.90
CA VAL A 38 -2.44 -5.10 -2.51
C VAL A 38 -3.39 -5.43 -3.66
N CYS A 39 -4.43 -6.20 -3.38
CA CYS A 39 -5.36 -6.69 -4.40
C CYS A 39 -6.80 -6.31 -4.07
N GLY A 40 -7.50 -5.83 -5.10
CA GLY A 40 -8.89 -5.42 -5.02
C GLY A 40 -9.10 -4.16 -4.18
N GLY A 41 -10.18 -4.19 -3.39
CA GLY A 41 -10.64 -3.08 -2.57
C GLY A 41 -11.72 -2.22 -3.24
N TYR A 42 -12.03 -1.09 -2.62
CA TYR A 42 -13.00 -0.09 -3.08
C TYR A 42 -12.33 1.28 -3.16
N ASP A 43 -12.51 2.03 -4.26
CA ASP A 43 -11.86 3.34 -4.46
C ASP A 43 -12.70 4.54 -3.99
N GLY A 44 -13.91 4.29 -3.51
CA GLY A 44 -14.90 5.33 -3.21
C GLY A 44 -16.07 5.34 -4.21
N VAL A 45 -15.92 4.69 -5.36
CA VAL A 45 -16.92 4.63 -6.43
C VAL A 45 -17.26 3.18 -6.80
N ALA A 46 -16.25 2.31 -6.95
CA ALA A 46 -16.43 0.94 -7.40
C ALA A 46 -15.44 -0.04 -6.75
N SER A 47 -15.81 -1.32 -6.76
CA SER A 47 -14.90 -2.40 -6.41
C SER A 47 -13.81 -2.54 -7.48
N LEU A 48 -12.58 -2.65 -7.03
CA LEU A 48 -11.40 -2.75 -7.88
C LEU A 48 -11.12 -4.22 -8.18
N ARG A 49 -10.74 -4.49 -9.42
CA ARG A 49 -10.24 -5.80 -9.89
C ARG A 49 -8.72 -5.84 -10.08
N THR A 50 -8.04 -4.74 -9.75
CA THR A 50 -6.60 -4.56 -9.98
C THR A 50 -5.80 -4.95 -8.75
N CYS A 51 -4.53 -5.28 -8.94
CA CYS A 51 -3.54 -5.35 -7.88
C CYS A 51 -2.45 -4.30 -8.09
N GLU A 52 -1.87 -3.80 -7.00
CA GLU A 52 -0.66 -2.98 -7.01
C GLU A 52 0.43 -3.66 -6.20
N VAL A 53 1.69 -3.35 -6.53
CA VAL A 53 2.86 -3.85 -5.82
C VAL A 53 3.73 -2.68 -5.40
N TYR A 54 4.23 -2.73 -4.18
CA TYR A 54 5.17 -1.77 -3.61
C TYR A 54 6.48 -2.46 -3.27
N ASN A 55 7.59 -1.90 -3.73
CA ASN A 55 8.97 -2.25 -3.43
C ASN A 55 9.52 -1.30 -2.35
N PRO A 56 9.70 -1.77 -1.10
CA PRO A 56 10.23 -0.96 -0.01
C PRO A 56 11.67 -0.46 -0.24
N GLU A 57 12.48 -1.17 -1.02
CA GLU A 57 13.88 -0.79 -1.30
C GLU A 57 13.97 0.40 -2.27
N GLN A 58 13.00 0.51 -3.17
CA GLN A 58 12.93 1.57 -4.18
C GLN A 58 11.89 2.65 -3.85
N ASN A 59 11.14 2.46 -2.75
CA ASN A 59 10.02 3.31 -2.39
C ASN A 59 9.06 3.53 -3.58
N ARG A 60 8.64 2.44 -4.24
CA ARG A 60 7.76 2.47 -5.42
C ARG A 60 6.98 1.20 -5.61
#